data_AF-A0A958M7F2-F1
#
_entry.id   AF-A0A958M7F2-F1
#
_cell.length_a   1.000
_cell.length_b   1.000
_cell.length_c   1.000
_cell.angle_alpha   90.00
_cell.angle_beta   90.00
_cell.angle_gamma   90.00
#
_symmetry.space_group_name_H-M   'P 1'
#
loop_
_entity.id
_entity.type
_entity.pdbx_description
1 polymer ?
#
loop_
_entity_poly.entity_id
_entity_poly.type
_entity_poly.pdbx_seq_one_letter_code
_entity_poly.pdbx_strand_id
1 'polypeptide(L)'
;EIYLFELRAEHGTFTLDHPRNISDNPGYDNQPFFYNDTLVLFSSASQNQTDIAGYSIPNHTVSRLTDTPGSEYSPTKIPGKKELSAIRLDKDGKQLLYRYNLKNGSSKPIFEDLVIGYHTWFTKDIIVAFVLGESSSLVVSDLKKKTRYTVQKNIGRSLHRIPGTRLISYISKEHQTWEIRSLDPVSGATEKIINTLPEAEDLCWLGNGTILMGKGQDLYAYTPGKDSDWKRVKTFTDSAIYNITRLAVNSTDTLLALVAEASPEVALQRHLDACNKRDINTLMNVYADTVKVYNFPDALLYEGKEQLKKYYEALFRTAPDLHCELKNRIVTGNTIIAEEWRTTNGRTVHTVAVYEITNGKIAKVTFIQ
;
A
#
# COMPACT_ATOMS: atom_id res chain seq x y z
N GLU A 1 7.62 2.00 -1.18
CA GLU A 1 8.67 0.97 -1.30
C GLU A 1 8.34 -0.22 -0.40
N ILE A 2 8.91 -1.39 -0.71
CA ILE A 2 8.78 -2.62 0.07
C ILE A 2 10.11 -2.92 0.75
N TYR A 3 10.10 -3.02 2.06
CA TYR A 3 11.26 -3.34 2.87
C TYR A 3 11.15 -4.75 3.44
N LEU A 4 12.18 -5.56 3.21
CA LEU A 4 12.33 -6.90 3.76
C LEU A 4 13.25 -6.87 4.98
N PHE A 5 12.86 -7.60 6.02
CA PHE A 5 13.59 -7.73 7.27
C PHE A 5 13.75 -9.20 7.62
N GLU A 6 14.86 -9.51 8.28
CA GLU A 6 14.94 -10.72 9.09
C GLU A 6 14.13 -10.51 10.37
N LEU A 7 13.24 -11.45 10.65
CA LEU A 7 12.33 -11.42 11.79
C LEU A 7 12.77 -12.45 12.83
N ARG A 8 12.88 -12.00 14.08
CA ARG A 8 12.95 -12.88 15.26
C ARG A 8 11.90 -12.47 16.28
N ALA A 9 10.99 -13.38 16.59
CA ALA A 9 9.92 -13.18 17.56
C ALA A 9 10.01 -14.26 18.65
N GLU A 10 10.85 -14.03 19.66
CA GLU A 10 11.11 -14.98 20.75
C GLU A 10 10.85 -14.36 22.12
N HIS A 11 10.17 -15.09 23.00
CA HIS A 11 9.98 -14.71 24.41
C HIS A 11 9.42 -13.30 24.66
N GLY A 12 8.65 -12.76 23.71
CA GLY A 12 8.09 -11.40 23.79
C GLY A 12 9.02 -10.30 23.29
N THR A 13 10.22 -10.64 22.84
CA THR A 13 11.13 -9.75 22.12
C THR A 13 10.89 -9.90 20.62
N PHE A 14 10.81 -8.76 19.93
CA PHE A 14 10.62 -8.70 18.49
C PHE A 14 11.78 -7.92 17.88
N THR A 15 12.64 -8.59 17.10
CA THR A 15 13.73 -7.93 16.38
C THR A 15 13.49 -7.97 14.88
N LEU A 16 13.82 -6.85 14.25
CA LEU A 16 13.81 -6.66 12.81
C LEU A 16 15.19 -6.18 12.41
N ASP A 17 15.92 -7.06 11.74
CA ASP A 17 17.31 -6.86 11.39
C ASP A 17 17.48 -6.82 9.86
N HIS A 18 18.62 -6.26 9.43
CA HIS A 18 19.03 -6.23 8.02
C HIS A 18 17.96 -5.68 7.03
N PRO A 19 17.44 -4.45 7.25
CA PRO A 19 16.47 -3.85 6.34
C PRO A 19 17.01 -3.81 4.91
N ARG A 20 16.18 -4.22 3.95
CA ARG A 20 16.49 -4.15 2.52
C ARG A 20 15.29 -3.65 1.73
N ASN A 21 15.46 -2.59 0.93
CA ASN A 21 14.46 -2.24 -0.08
C ASN A 21 14.49 -3.31 -1.20
N ILE A 22 13.39 -4.05 -1.39
CA ILE A 22 13.28 -5.14 -2.35
C ILE A 22 12.47 -4.76 -3.60
N SER A 23 11.76 -3.63 -3.58
CA SER A 23 11.12 -3.08 -4.78
C SER A 23 12.11 -2.24 -5.58
N ASP A 24 12.77 -1.30 -4.90
CA ASP A 24 13.71 -0.33 -5.48
C ASP A 24 13.28 0.21 -6.86
N ASN A 25 12.00 0.57 -6.95
CA ASN A 25 11.34 0.91 -8.19
C ASN A 25 10.52 2.19 -8.01
N PRO A 26 10.71 3.22 -8.86
CA PRO A 26 9.88 4.40 -8.80
C PRO A 26 8.40 4.07 -9.09
N GLY A 27 7.53 4.27 -8.11
CA GLY A 27 6.09 4.23 -8.33
C GLY A 27 5.35 3.40 -7.29
N TYR A 28 4.31 2.72 -7.75
CA TYR A 28 3.47 1.88 -6.90
C TYR A 28 4.11 0.51 -6.72
N ASP A 29 4.59 0.23 -5.52
CA ASP A 29 5.07 -1.08 -5.10
C ASP A 29 4.38 -1.47 -3.80
N ASN A 30 3.57 -2.53 -3.85
CA ASN A 30 2.60 -2.82 -2.80
C ASN A 30 2.20 -4.30 -2.73
N GLN A 31 1.41 -4.64 -1.71
CA GLN A 31 0.77 -5.95 -1.52
C GLN A 31 1.76 -7.12 -1.57
N PRO A 32 2.84 -7.10 -0.75
CA PRO A 32 3.80 -8.19 -0.71
C PRO A 32 3.13 -9.50 -0.25
N PHE A 33 3.58 -10.60 -0.83
CA PHE A 33 3.13 -11.94 -0.47
C PHE A 33 4.29 -12.94 -0.60
N PHE A 34 4.60 -13.66 0.47
CA PHE A 34 5.61 -14.72 0.42
C PHE A 34 5.04 -15.96 -0.30
N TYR A 35 5.51 -16.22 -1.53
CA TYR A 35 5.14 -17.43 -2.27
C TYR A 35 5.77 -18.69 -1.65
N ASN A 36 6.95 -18.51 -1.06
CA ASN A 36 7.72 -19.42 -0.22
C ASN A 36 8.83 -18.61 0.49
N ASP A 37 9.76 -19.29 1.16
CA ASP A 37 10.86 -18.66 1.90
C ASP A 37 11.96 -18.04 1.02
N THR A 38 11.87 -18.15 -0.30
CA THR A 38 12.88 -17.65 -1.25
C THR A 38 12.35 -16.66 -2.29
N LEU A 39 11.03 -16.47 -2.35
CA LEU A 39 10.36 -15.65 -3.36
C LEU A 39 9.24 -14.81 -2.72
N VAL A 40 9.39 -13.48 -2.81
CA VAL A 40 8.36 -12.50 -2.45
C VAL A 40 7.69 -12.01 -3.73
N LEU A 41 6.38 -12.15 -3.83
CA LEU A 41 5.57 -11.56 -4.89
C LEU A 41 5.08 -10.19 -4.44
N PHE A 42 4.92 -9.26 -5.36
CA PHE A 42 4.29 -7.97 -5.07
C PHE A 42 3.78 -7.34 -6.37
N SER A 43 2.89 -6.38 -6.22
CA SER A 43 2.44 -5.53 -7.31
C SER A 43 3.43 -4.39 -7.49
N SER A 44 3.89 -4.17 -8.71
CA SER A 44 4.96 -3.23 -9.03
C SER A 44 4.59 -2.39 -10.25
N ALA A 45 4.89 -1.10 -10.20
CA ALA A 45 4.68 -0.19 -11.32
C ALA A 45 5.59 -0.57 -12.49
N SER A 46 4.98 -0.71 -13.67
CA SER A 46 5.63 -1.16 -14.90
C SER A 46 5.08 -0.33 -16.05
N GLN A 47 5.90 0.61 -16.53
CA GLN A 47 5.55 1.58 -17.57
C GLN A 47 4.25 2.35 -17.24
N ASN A 48 3.11 1.92 -17.81
CA ASN A 48 1.80 2.56 -17.71
C ASN A 48 0.76 1.71 -16.98
N GLN A 49 1.18 0.66 -16.26
CA GLN A 49 0.31 -0.21 -15.49
C GLN A 49 1.03 -0.77 -14.26
N THR A 50 0.34 -1.62 -13.51
CA THR A 50 0.95 -2.41 -12.43
C THR A 50 1.02 -3.87 -12.87
N ASP A 51 2.17 -4.50 -12.76
CA ASP A 51 2.36 -5.94 -13.03
C ASP A 51 2.71 -6.67 -11.72
N ILE A 52 2.66 -8.00 -11.72
CA ILE A 52 3.18 -8.80 -10.61
C ILE A 52 4.68 -9.02 -10.82
N ALA A 53 5.47 -8.56 -9.86
CA ALA A 53 6.90 -8.80 -9.77
C ALA A 53 7.21 -9.90 -8.74
N GLY A 54 8.37 -10.52 -8.88
CA GLY A 54 8.93 -11.50 -7.96
C GLY A 54 10.34 -11.11 -7.55
N TYR A 55 10.57 -10.96 -6.24
CA TYR A 55 11.90 -10.78 -5.66
C TYR A 55 12.47 -12.12 -5.20
N SER A 56 13.58 -12.53 -5.79
CA SER A 56 14.36 -13.68 -5.35
C SER A 56 15.25 -13.28 -4.18
N ILE A 57 14.95 -13.80 -2.99
CA ILE A 57 15.71 -13.51 -1.77
C ILE A 57 17.17 -13.98 -1.89
N PRO A 58 17.48 -15.20 -2.37
CA PRO A 58 18.88 -15.66 -2.48
C PRO A 58 19.70 -14.91 -3.53
N ASN A 59 19.06 -14.51 -4.64
CA ASN A 59 19.77 -13.89 -5.78
C ASN A 59 19.75 -12.35 -5.73
N HIS A 60 18.92 -11.77 -4.86
CA HIS A 60 18.72 -10.33 -4.73
C HIS A 60 18.24 -9.67 -6.04
N THR A 61 17.42 -10.38 -6.81
CA THR A 61 16.93 -9.91 -8.11
C THR A 61 15.41 -9.80 -8.14
N VAL A 62 14.92 -8.74 -8.78
CA VAL A 62 13.51 -8.57 -9.13
C VAL A 62 13.30 -9.03 -10.57
N SER A 63 12.27 -9.82 -10.82
CA SER A 63 11.82 -10.18 -12.16
C SER A 63 10.32 -9.94 -12.32
N ARG A 64 9.92 -9.47 -13.51
CA ARG A 64 8.51 -9.36 -13.88
C ARG A 64 7.95 -10.74 -14.16
N LEU A 65 6.86 -11.12 -13.48
CA LEU A 65 6.25 -12.45 -13.58
C LEU A 65 5.02 -12.48 -14.50
N THR A 66 4.38 -11.34 -14.70
CA THR A 66 3.21 -11.19 -15.54
C THR A 66 3.38 -10.02 -16.50
N ASP A 67 2.74 -10.13 -17.66
CA ASP A 67 2.72 -9.11 -18.71
C ASP A 67 1.38 -9.25 -19.43
N THR A 68 0.33 -8.66 -18.87
CA THR A 68 -1.01 -8.75 -19.45
C THR A 68 -1.61 -7.37 -19.69
N PRO A 69 -2.59 -7.22 -20.62
CA PRO A 69 -3.27 -5.94 -20.81
C PRO A 69 -4.16 -5.61 -19.59
N GLY A 70 -3.63 -4.88 -18.62
CA GLY A 70 -4.36 -4.53 -17.40
C GLY A 70 -3.41 -4.31 -16.22
N SER A 71 -3.91 -3.72 -15.13
CA SER A 71 -3.12 -3.55 -13.91
C SER A 71 -3.43 -4.64 -12.89
N GLU A 72 -2.42 -5.20 -12.25
CA GLU A 72 -2.50 -6.41 -11.43
C GLU A 72 -2.10 -6.16 -9.97
N TYR A 73 -2.92 -6.68 -9.06
CA TYR A 73 -2.91 -6.35 -7.64
C TYR A 73 -3.04 -7.59 -6.75
N SER A 74 -2.49 -7.51 -5.54
CA SER A 74 -2.71 -8.49 -4.45
C SER A 74 -2.42 -9.95 -4.85
N PRO A 75 -1.20 -10.27 -5.30
CA PRO A 75 -0.85 -11.63 -5.69
C PRO A 75 -0.89 -12.58 -4.50
N THR A 76 -1.47 -13.76 -4.68
CA THR A 76 -1.40 -14.87 -3.71
C THR A 76 -1.15 -16.19 -4.41
N LYS A 77 -0.55 -17.15 -3.71
CA LYS A 77 -0.34 -18.51 -4.22
C LYS A 77 -1.64 -19.30 -4.22
N ILE A 78 -1.93 -20.00 -5.32
CA ILE A 78 -3.07 -20.93 -5.38
C ILE A 78 -2.69 -22.22 -4.63
N PRO A 79 -3.48 -22.65 -3.62
CA PRO A 79 -3.16 -23.84 -2.84
C PRO A 79 -2.97 -25.09 -3.71
N GLY A 80 -1.83 -25.78 -3.51
CA GLY A 80 -1.51 -27.03 -4.20
C GLY A 80 -1.12 -26.89 -5.68
N LYS A 81 -0.91 -25.67 -6.19
CA LYS A 81 -0.51 -25.43 -7.59
C LYS A 81 0.75 -24.57 -7.68
N LYS A 82 1.49 -24.72 -8.78
CA LYS A 82 2.56 -23.79 -9.17
C LYS A 82 1.99 -22.63 -10.00
N GLU A 83 0.94 -22.00 -9.47
CA GLU A 83 0.19 -20.93 -10.11
C GLU A 83 -0.05 -19.84 -9.06
N LEU A 84 -0.22 -18.60 -9.51
CA LEU A 84 -0.64 -17.50 -8.65
C LEU A 84 -2.04 -17.04 -9.03
N SER A 85 -2.67 -16.33 -8.11
CA SER A 85 -3.91 -15.61 -8.33
C SER A 85 -3.70 -14.14 -7.97
N ALA A 86 -4.24 -13.24 -8.77
CA ALA A 86 -4.14 -11.79 -8.57
C ALA A 86 -5.41 -11.11 -9.07
N ILE A 87 -5.71 -9.95 -8.50
CA ILE A 87 -6.77 -9.08 -8.99
C ILE A 87 -6.25 -8.37 -10.23
N ARG A 88 -7.01 -8.34 -11.32
CA ARG A 88 -6.67 -7.57 -12.51
C ARG A 88 -7.76 -6.57 -12.83
N LEU A 89 -7.37 -5.32 -13.02
CA LEU A 89 -8.16 -4.27 -13.64
C LEU A 89 -7.86 -4.29 -15.15
N ASP A 90 -8.77 -4.87 -15.92
CA ASP A 90 -8.73 -4.92 -17.38
C ASP A 90 -8.94 -3.53 -17.98
N LYS A 91 -8.50 -3.34 -19.24
CA LYS A 91 -8.61 -2.04 -19.92
C LYS A 91 -10.05 -1.60 -20.19
N ASP A 92 -11.01 -2.53 -20.15
CA ASP A 92 -12.45 -2.23 -20.24
C ASP A 92 -13.05 -1.77 -18.89
N GLY A 93 -12.22 -1.65 -17.84
CA GLY A 93 -12.62 -1.22 -16.51
C GLY A 93 -13.12 -2.36 -15.62
N LYS A 94 -13.17 -3.60 -16.09
CA LYS A 94 -13.55 -4.74 -15.24
C LYS A 94 -12.42 -5.10 -14.28
N GLN A 95 -12.76 -5.30 -13.02
CA GLN A 95 -11.82 -5.74 -12.01
C GLN A 95 -12.19 -7.13 -11.48
N LEU A 96 -11.44 -8.16 -11.88
CA LEU A 96 -11.76 -9.55 -11.55
C LEU A 96 -10.58 -10.25 -10.87
N LEU A 97 -10.86 -11.37 -10.21
CA LEU A 97 -9.82 -12.28 -9.71
C LEU A 97 -9.40 -13.24 -10.82
N TYR A 98 -8.11 -13.23 -11.17
CA TYR A 98 -7.52 -14.09 -12.18
C TYR A 98 -6.61 -15.14 -11.57
N ARG A 99 -6.48 -16.28 -12.27
CA ARG A 99 -5.37 -17.23 -12.09
C ARG A 99 -4.35 -17.06 -13.21
N TYR A 100 -3.08 -17.27 -12.89
CA TYR A 100 -1.94 -17.13 -13.80
C TYR A 100 -1.05 -18.35 -13.73
N ASN A 101 -0.73 -18.89 -14.90
CA ASN A 101 0.24 -19.97 -15.02
C ASN A 101 1.64 -19.39 -15.27
N LEU A 102 2.50 -19.50 -14.26
CA LEU A 102 3.84 -18.92 -14.28
C LEU A 102 4.78 -19.53 -15.32
N LYS A 103 4.45 -20.70 -15.90
CA LYS A 103 5.30 -21.37 -16.89
C LYS A 103 5.06 -20.86 -18.30
N ASN A 104 3.81 -20.57 -18.65
CA ASN A 104 3.42 -20.20 -20.03
C ASN A 104 2.73 -18.83 -20.15
N GLY A 105 2.58 -18.09 -19.04
CA GLY A 105 1.98 -16.76 -19.01
C GLY A 105 0.47 -16.72 -19.20
N SER A 106 -0.20 -17.86 -19.40
CA SER A 106 -1.64 -17.87 -19.61
C SER A 106 -2.41 -17.48 -18.35
N SER A 107 -3.49 -16.71 -18.53
CA SER A 107 -4.36 -16.25 -17.45
C SER A 107 -5.83 -16.47 -17.77
N LYS A 108 -6.65 -16.70 -16.74
CA LYS A 108 -8.12 -16.84 -16.85
C LYS A 108 -8.81 -16.29 -15.61
N PRO A 109 -9.98 -15.65 -15.74
CA PRO A 109 -10.76 -15.26 -14.57
C PRO A 109 -11.18 -16.50 -13.77
N ILE A 110 -11.18 -16.39 -12.45
CA ILE A 110 -11.76 -17.38 -11.54
C ILE A 110 -13.27 -17.16 -11.43
N PHE A 111 -13.70 -15.90 -11.41
CA PHE A 111 -15.09 -15.47 -11.47
C PHE A 111 -15.24 -14.45 -12.59
N GLU A 112 -16.28 -14.58 -13.41
CA GLU A 112 -16.59 -13.63 -14.49
C GLU A 112 -17.62 -12.57 -14.06
N ASP A 113 -18.30 -12.81 -12.94
CA ASP A 113 -19.47 -12.06 -12.49
C ASP A 113 -19.25 -11.34 -11.14
N LEU A 114 -18.02 -11.34 -10.61
CA LEU A 114 -17.72 -10.80 -9.28
C LEU A 114 -16.55 -9.80 -9.34
N VAL A 115 -16.85 -8.55 -8.98
CA VAL A 115 -15.85 -7.48 -8.91
C VAL A 115 -15.12 -7.57 -7.58
N ILE A 116 -13.86 -8.01 -7.59
CA ILE A 116 -13.10 -8.35 -6.37
C ILE A 116 -11.96 -7.36 -6.16
N GLY A 117 -11.82 -6.85 -4.94
CA GLY A 117 -10.70 -6.00 -4.52
C GLY A 117 -9.55 -6.76 -3.85
N TYR A 118 -9.87 -7.77 -3.05
CA TYR A 118 -8.91 -8.59 -2.30
C TYR A 118 -9.46 -10.00 -2.09
N HIS A 119 -8.59 -10.99 -1.90
CA HIS A 119 -9.00 -12.36 -1.65
C HIS A 119 -8.00 -13.12 -0.79
N THR A 120 -8.49 -14.15 -0.12
CA THR A 120 -7.67 -15.16 0.54
C THR A 120 -8.24 -16.54 0.28
N TRP A 121 -7.35 -17.53 0.13
CA TRP A 121 -7.74 -18.91 -0.08
C TRP A 121 -7.97 -19.58 1.28
N PHE A 122 -9.20 -20.01 1.56
CA PHE A 122 -9.50 -20.80 2.76
C PHE A 122 -9.09 -22.27 2.56
N THR A 123 -9.43 -22.82 1.40
CA THR A 123 -8.98 -24.12 0.89
C THR A 123 -8.69 -23.99 -0.60
N LYS A 124 -8.30 -25.08 -1.29
CA LYS A 124 -8.16 -25.07 -2.76
C LYS A 124 -9.48 -24.81 -3.51
N ASP A 125 -10.62 -25.01 -2.85
CA ASP A 125 -11.96 -24.92 -3.45
C ASP A 125 -12.79 -23.78 -2.85
N ILE A 126 -12.34 -23.13 -1.76
CA ILE A 126 -13.08 -22.06 -1.07
C ILE A 126 -12.23 -20.79 -1.03
N ILE A 127 -12.79 -19.71 -1.58
CA ILE A 127 -12.22 -18.36 -1.57
C ILE A 127 -13.07 -17.48 -0.66
N VAL A 128 -12.41 -16.67 0.17
CA VAL A 128 -13.04 -15.57 0.89
C VAL A 128 -12.55 -14.26 0.26
N ALA A 129 -13.46 -13.41 -0.16
CA ALA A 129 -13.15 -12.25 -0.98
C ALA A 129 -13.78 -10.97 -0.44
N PHE A 130 -13.04 -9.87 -0.60
CA PHE A 130 -13.54 -8.51 -0.51
C PHE A 130 -14.12 -8.16 -1.88
N VAL A 131 -15.44 -8.00 -1.94
CA VAL A 131 -16.18 -7.68 -3.15
C VAL A 131 -16.52 -6.20 -3.15
N LEU A 132 -16.29 -5.56 -4.29
CA LEU A 132 -16.58 -4.14 -4.54
C LEU A 132 -18.06 -3.95 -4.88
N GLY A 133 -18.63 -2.82 -4.47
CA GLY A 133 -20.03 -2.43 -4.68
C GLY A 133 -20.31 -1.08 -3.99
N GLU A 134 -21.59 -0.73 -3.79
CA GLU A 134 -21.98 0.48 -3.01
C GLU A 134 -21.30 0.50 -1.63
N SER A 135 -21.24 -0.67 -1.00
CA SER A 135 -20.41 -0.95 0.17
C SER A 135 -19.58 -2.21 -0.10
N SER A 136 -18.35 -2.26 0.42
CA SER A 136 -17.56 -3.49 0.38
C SER A 136 -18.28 -4.65 1.07
N SER A 137 -18.10 -5.87 0.57
CA SER A 137 -18.74 -7.06 1.14
C SER A 137 -17.76 -8.22 1.31
N LEU A 138 -17.90 -8.96 2.41
CA LEU A 138 -17.20 -10.21 2.65
C LEU A 138 -17.99 -11.35 2.02
N VAL A 139 -17.47 -11.96 0.96
CA VAL A 139 -18.14 -13.03 0.23
C VAL A 139 -17.33 -14.31 0.31
N VAL A 140 -17.99 -15.41 0.63
CA VAL A 140 -17.41 -16.76 0.58
C VAL A 140 -17.95 -17.48 -0.65
N SER A 141 -17.04 -17.99 -1.47
CA SER A 141 -17.36 -18.71 -2.71
C SER A 141 -16.74 -20.11 -2.69
N ASP A 142 -17.58 -21.14 -2.88
CA ASP A 142 -17.15 -22.53 -3.07
C ASP A 142 -17.13 -22.85 -4.57
N LEU A 143 -15.93 -22.98 -5.12
CA LEU A 143 -15.68 -23.25 -6.54
C LEU A 143 -16.18 -24.62 -6.99
N LYS A 144 -16.17 -25.61 -6.08
CA LYS A 144 -16.59 -26.98 -6.39
C LYS A 144 -18.10 -27.10 -6.40
N LYS A 145 -18.78 -26.52 -5.40
CA LYS A 145 -20.24 -26.51 -5.27
C LYS A 145 -20.90 -25.45 -6.16
N LYS A 146 -20.12 -24.49 -6.67
CA LYS A 146 -20.60 -23.30 -7.40
C LYS A 146 -21.60 -22.48 -6.58
N THR A 147 -21.42 -22.45 -5.26
CA THR A 147 -22.24 -21.68 -4.35
C THR A 147 -21.45 -20.49 -3.83
N ARG A 148 -22.17 -19.43 -3.44
CA ARG A 148 -21.60 -18.29 -2.74
C ARG A 148 -22.59 -17.72 -1.74
N TYR A 149 -22.09 -17.08 -0.70
CA TYR A 149 -22.90 -16.32 0.25
C TYR A 149 -22.13 -15.10 0.75
N THR A 150 -22.86 -14.06 1.13
CA THR A 150 -22.29 -12.85 1.75
C THR A 150 -22.35 -13.00 3.26
N VAL A 151 -21.21 -12.81 3.92
CA VAL A 151 -21.08 -12.87 5.38
C VAL A 151 -21.45 -11.52 6.00
N GLN A 152 -20.88 -10.44 5.47
CA GLN A 152 -21.00 -9.10 6.04
C GLN A 152 -20.81 -8.03 4.96
N LYS A 153 -21.37 -6.84 5.17
CA LYS A 153 -21.05 -5.62 4.41
C LYS A 153 -20.12 -4.72 5.24
N ASN A 154 -19.60 -3.65 4.63
CA ASN A 154 -18.72 -2.67 5.25
C ASN A 154 -17.53 -3.32 5.95
N ILE A 155 -16.71 -4.02 5.16
CA ILE A 155 -15.48 -4.65 5.65
C ILE A 155 -14.23 -3.88 5.19
N GLY A 156 -13.12 -4.11 5.89
CA GLY A 156 -11.80 -3.73 5.43
C GLY A 156 -11.16 -4.77 4.51
N ARG A 157 -10.05 -4.40 3.87
CA ARG A 157 -9.35 -5.21 2.87
C ARG A 157 -8.50 -6.36 3.40
N SER A 158 -8.10 -6.35 4.67
CA SER A 158 -7.26 -7.41 5.24
C SER A 158 -8.05 -8.70 5.44
N LEU A 159 -7.65 -9.75 4.71
CA LEU A 159 -8.23 -11.10 4.78
C LEU A 159 -7.12 -12.13 4.96
N HIS A 160 -7.07 -12.80 6.12
CA HIS A 160 -5.94 -13.68 6.44
C HIS A 160 -6.41 -14.99 7.08
N ARG A 161 -5.79 -16.11 6.72
CA ARG A 161 -5.97 -17.35 7.50
C ARG A 161 -5.44 -17.13 8.91
N ILE A 162 -6.17 -17.59 9.92
CA ILE A 162 -5.69 -17.60 11.30
C ILE A 162 -4.82 -18.86 11.48
N PRO A 163 -3.52 -18.73 11.79
CA PRO A 163 -2.61 -19.86 11.93
C PRO A 163 -3.11 -20.90 12.95
N GLY A 164 -2.85 -22.17 12.68
CA GLY A 164 -3.29 -23.28 13.54
C GLY A 164 -4.80 -23.57 13.55
N THR A 165 -5.62 -22.84 12.81
CA THR A 165 -7.08 -23.00 12.82
C THR A 165 -7.69 -23.22 11.43
N ARG A 166 -9.01 -23.47 11.41
CA ARG A 166 -9.86 -23.46 10.21
C ARG A 166 -10.66 -22.14 10.09
N LEU A 167 -10.07 -21.03 10.52
CA LEU A 167 -10.72 -19.72 10.49
C LEU A 167 -9.98 -18.74 9.58
N ILE A 168 -10.72 -17.75 9.10
CA ILE A 168 -10.21 -16.54 8.45
C ILE A 168 -10.40 -15.38 9.43
N SER A 169 -9.49 -14.42 9.41
CA SER A 169 -9.66 -13.11 10.03
C SER A 169 -10.00 -12.07 8.97
N TYR A 170 -10.84 -11.12 9.33
CA TYR A 170 -11.19 -9.96 8.52
C TYR A 170 -11.41 -8.74 9.41
N ILE A 171 -11.41 -7.54 8.82
CA ILE A 171 -11.77 -6.31 9.52
C ILE A 171 -13.24 -5.98 9.25
N SER A 172 -14.05 -5.89 10.30
CA SER A 172 -15.38 -5.30 10.25
C SER A 172 -15.31 -3.79 10.49
N LYS A 173 -15.99 -3.02 9.64
CA LYS A 173 -16.15 -1.56 9.75
C LYS A 173 -17.62 -1.16 9.98
N GLU A 174 -18.44 -2.06 10.50
CA GLU A 174 -19.85 -1.77 10.83
C GLU A 174 -20.01 -0.78 11.99
N HIS A 175 -18.95 -0.62 12.79
CA HIS A 175 -18.90 0.29 13.92
C HIS A 175 -17.83 1.37 13.70
N GLN A 176 -17.92 2.46 14.47
CA GLN A 176 -16.95 3.56 14.41
C GLN A 176 -15.52 3.08 14.70
N THR A 177 -15.36 2.21 15.71
CA THR A 177 -14.12 1.49 15.96
C THR A 177 -14.14 0.18 15.18
N TRP A 178 -13.18 0.00 14.29
CA TRP A 178 -13.10 -1.22 13.49
C TRP A 178 -12.66 -2.40 14.32
N GLU A 179 -13.16 -3.59 13.95
CA GLU A 179 -12.92 -4.83 14.68
C GLU A 179 -12.20 -5.83 13.80
N ILE A 180 -11.17 -6.48 14.33
CA ILE A 180 -10.66 -7.73 13.77
C ILE A 180 -11.59 -8.84 14.26
N ARG A 181 -12.19 -9.59 13.33
CA ARG A 181 -13.12 -10.68 13.60
C ARG A 181 -12.62 -11.97 12.96
N SER A 182 -12.90 -13.10 13.59
CA SER A 182 -12.77 -14.42 12.98
C SER A 182 -14.02 -14.77 12.16
N LEU A 183 -13.86 -15.65 11.19
CA LEU A 183 -14.90 -16.24 10.35
C LEU A 183 -14.58 -17.72 10.15
N ASP A 184 -15.56 -18.60 10.39
CA ASP A 184 -15.59 -19.94 9.81
C ASP A 184 -16.30 -19.89 8.45
N PRO A 185 -15.60 -20.06 7.32
CA PRO A 185 -16.21 -19.97 6.00
C PRO A 185 -17.20 -21.11 5.69
N VAL A 186 -17.25 -22.17 6.51
CA VAL A 186 -18.21 -23.27 6.33
C VAL A 186 -19.55 -22.96 6.99
N SER A 187 -19.53 -22.54 8.26
CA SER A 187 -20.75 -22.25 9.02
C SER A 187 -21.23 -20.80 8.88
N GLY A 188 -20.34 -19.88 8.52
CA GLY A 188 -20.59 -18.44 8.52
C GLY A 188 -20.49 -17.79 9.91
N ALA A 189 -20.14 -18.56 10.95
CA ALA A 189 -19.98 -18.03 12.30
C ALA A 189 -18.83 -17.01 12.37
N THR A 190 -19.04 -15.92 13.12
CA THR A 190 -18.02 -14.88 13.34
C THR A 190 -17.90 -14.50 14.80
N GLU A 191 -16.68 -14.20 15.24
CA GLU A 191 -16.41 -13.74 16.60
C GLU A 191 -15.42 -12.58 16.60
N LYS A 192 -15.56 -11.65 17.54
CA LYS A 192 -14.61 -10.54 17.71
C LYS A 192 -13.32 -11.05 18.33
N ILE A 193 -12.17 -10.61 17.78
CA ILE A 193 -10.84 -10.89 18.32
C ILE A 193 -10.33 -9.68 19.13
N ILE A 194 -10.29 -8.50 18.51
CA ILE A 194 -9.87 -7.22 19.11
C ILE A 194 -10.31 -6.05 18.22
N ASN A 195 -10.29 -4.83 18.74
CA ASN A 195 -10.37 -3.63 17.90
C ASN A 195 -9.05 -3.42 17.12
N THR A 196 -9.12 -2.84 15.93
CA THR A 196 -7.91 -2.40 15.22
C THR A 196 -7.24 -1.23 15.95
N LEU A 197 -5.99 -0.94 15.63
CA LEU A 197 -5.47 0.41 15.85
C LEU A 197 -6.35 1.40 15.07
N PRO A 198 -6.61 2.63 15.58
CA PRO A 198 -7.50 3.56 14.90
C PRO A 198 -7.02 3.84 13.48
N GLU A 199 -7.93 3.71 12.51
CA GLU A 199 -7.69 3.94 11.07
C GLU A 199 -6.65 3.02 10.40
N ALA A 200 -6.16 1.99 11.09
CA ALA A 200 -5.26 1.00 10.52
C ALA A 200 -6.07 -0.20 9.99
N GLU A 201 -5.78 -0.63 8.76
CA GLU A 201 -6.56 -1.64 8.05
C GLU A 201 -5.76 -2.88 7.66
N ASP A 202 -4.44 -2.85 7.80
CA ASP A 202 -3.58 -3.89 7.26
C ASP A 202 -2.86 -4.62 8.40
N LEU A 203 -2.95 -5.96 8.39
CA LEU A 203 -2.39 -6.85 9.42
C LEU A 203 -1.70 -8.06 8.80
N CYS A 204 -0.87 -8.75 9.58
CA CYS A 204 -0.47 -10.13 9.28
C CYS A 204 -0.46 -10.97 10.56
N TRP A 205 -0.46 -12.29 10.40
CA TRP A 205 -0.41 -13.24 11.51
C TRP A 205 0.92 -13.99 11.50
N LEU A 206 1.56 -14.08 12.66
CA LEU A 206 2.64 -15.03 12.91
C LEU A 206 2.06 -16.42 13.19
N GLY A 207 2.82 -17.47 12.89
CA GLY A 207 2.47 -18.87 13.12
C GLY A 207 2.08 -19.20 14.56
N ASN A 208 2.58 -18.44 15.54
CA ASN A 208 2.21 -18.58 16.96
C ASN A 208 0.87 -17.93 17.36
N GLY A 209 0.15 -17.32 16.41
CA GLY A 209 -1.12 -16.63 16.66
C GLY A 209 -1.00 -15.16 17.03
N THR A 210 0.19 -14.56 16.97
CA THR A 210 0.37 -13.11 17.17
C THR A 210 -0.03 -12.33 15.92
N ILE A 211 -0.80 -11.27 16.10
CA ILE A 211 -1.17 -10.32 15.04
C ILE A 211 -0.18 -9.18 15.04
N LEU A 212 0.29 -8.76 13.86
CA LEU A 212 1.06 -7.55 13.66
C LEU A 212 0.26 -6.51 12.88
N MET A 213 0.35 -5.25 13.31
CA MET A 213 -0.21 -4.09 12.60
C MET A 213 0.78 -2.94 12.57
N GLY A 214 0.84 -2.23 11.45
CA GLY A 214 1.63 -1.03 11.28
C GLY A 214 0.74 0.21 11.41
N LYS A 215 1.25 1.26 12.04
CA LYS A 215 0.61 2.58 12.04
C LYS A 215 1.66 3.68 12.11
N GLY A 216 1.74 4.50 11.07
CA GLY A 216 2.83 5.47 10.94
C GLY A 216 4.18 4.76 10.96
N GLN A 217 5.06 5.17 11.87
CA GLN A 217 6.39 4.60 12.06
C GLN A 217 6.42 3.43 13.05
N ASP A 218 5.27 3.04 13.61
CA ASP A 218 5.22 2.09 14.70
C ASP A 218 4.68 0.74 14.21
N LEU A 219 5.33 -0.34 14.66
CA LEU A 219 4.84 -1.70 14.56
C LEU A 219 4.28 -2.13 15.91
N TYR A 220 3.08 -2.71 15.89
CA TYR A 220 2.37 -3.21 17.05
C TYR A 220 2.15 -4.71 16.93
N ALA A 221 2.13 -5.39 18.07
CA ALA A 221 1.82 -6.80 18.21
C ALA A 221 0.68 -7.01 19.21
N TYR A 222 -0.15 -8.03 18.95
CA TYR A 222 -1.18 -8.49 19.87
C TYR A 222 -1.33 -10.01 19.76
N THR A 223 -1.22 -10.73 20.87
CA THR A 223 -1.48 -12.17 20.95
C THR A 223 -2.81 -12.42 21.66
N PRO A 224 -3.86 -12.90 20.95
CA PRO A 224 -5.15 -13.24 21.55
C PRO A 224 -5.02 -14.21 22.73
N GLY A 225 -5.72 -13.92 23.83
CA GLY A 225 -5.70 -14.74 25.06
C GLY A 225 -4.46 -14.55 25.94
N LYS A 226 -3.45 -13.79 25.48
CA LYS A 226 -2.25 -13.45 26.27
C LYS A 226 -2.16 -11.96 26.58
N ASP A 227 -2.43 -11.11 25.59
CA ASP A 227 -2.36 -9.66 25.74
C ASP A 227 -3.74 -9.06 25.99
N SER A 228 -3.80 -7.97 26.75
CA SER A 228 -5.04 -7.22 26.98
C SER A 228 -5.33 -6.17 25.89
N ASP A 229 -4.28 -5.69 25.23
CA ASP A 229 -4.33 -4.69 24.15
C ASP A 229 -3.05 -4.74 23.31
N TRP A 230 -3.01 -3.96 22.22
CA TRP A 230 -1.85 -3.77 21.35
C TRP A 230 -0.61 -3.30 22.10
N LYS A 231 0.52 -3.94 21.82
CA LYS A 231 1.84 -3.56 22.32
C LYS A 231 2.67 -3.02 21.17
N ARG A 232 3.17 -1.80 21.30
CA ARG A 232 4.18 -1.29 20.36
C ARG A 232 5.48 -2.08 20.56
N VAL A 233 5.97 -2.69 19.49
CA VAL A 233 7.17 -3.53 19.51
C VAL A 233 8.36 -2.90 18.80
N LYS A 234 8.12 -1.96 17.87
CA LYS A 234 9.17 -1.25 17.16
C LYS A 234 8.69 0.14 16.75
N THR A 235 9.58 1.13 16.82
CA THR A 235 9.45 2.42 16.14
C THR A 235 10.60 2.53 15.15
N PHE A 236 10.28 2.84 13.90
CA PHE A 236 11.26 3.11 12.86
C PHE A 236 11.64 4.59 12.88
N THR A 237 12.94 4.88 12.86
CA THR A 237 13.47 6.26 12.82
C THR A 237 13.99 6.65 11.44
N ASP A 238 14.03 5.69 10.51
CA ASP A 238 14.44 5.94 9.13
C ASP A 238 13.31 6.70 8.40
N SER A 239 13.65 7.85 7.83
CA SER A 239 12.72 8.66 7.03
C SER A 239 12.13 7.89 5.84
N ALA A 240 12.76 6.80 5.38
CA ALA A 240 12.24 5.96 4.32
C ALA A 240 11.08 5.05 4.78
N ILE A 241 10.96 4.81 6.09
CA ILE A 241 9.89 4.01 6.72
C ILE A 241 9.09 4.92 7.65
N TYR A 242 8.35 5.85 7.05
CA TYR A 242 7.58 6.87 7.78
C TYR A 242 6.14 6.46 8.03
N ASN A 243 5.51 5.80 7.06
CA ASN A 243 4.13 5.33 7.16
C ASN A 243 4.00 3.90 6.64
N ILE A 244 3.88 2.94 7.55
CA ILE A 244 3.68 1.52 7.23
C ILE A 244 2.24 1.32 6.76
N THR A 245 2.08 0.80 5.54
CA THR A 245 0.77 0.60 4.92
C THR A 245 0.44 -0.86 4.64
N ARG A 246 1.42 -1.77 4.61
CA ARG A 246 1.19 -3.23 4.50
C ARG A 246 2.21 -4.01 5.28
N LEU A 247 1.85 -5.25 5.62
CA LEU A 247 2.70 -6.22 6.27
C LEU A 247 2.44 -7.61 5.68
N ALA A 248 3.49 -8.39 5.51
CA ALA A 248 3.43 -9.81 5.19
C ALA A 248 4.57 -10.53 5.91
N VAL A 249 4.31 -11.76 6.35
CA VAL A 249 5.32 -12.64 6.96
C VAL A 249 5.39 -13.94 6.14
N ASN A 250 6.58 -14.55 6.08
CA ASN A 250 6.71 -15.87 5.49
C ASN A 250 6.19 -16.97 6.42
N SER A 251 6.00 -18.18 5.89
CA SER A 251 5.37 -19.28 6.64
C SER A 251 6.17 -19.79 7.84
N THR A 252 7.46 -19.45 7.94
CA THR A 252 8.34 -19.86 9.04
C THR A 252 8.60 -18.74 10.05
N ASP A 253 7.93 -17.58 9.91
CA ASP A 253 8.10 -16.41 10.80
C ASP A 253 9.53 -15.88 10.90
N THR A 254 10.34 -16.05 9.85
CA THR A 254 11.75 -15.60 9.81
C THR A 254 11.96 -14.35 8.97
N LEU A 255 10.97 -13.94 8.18
CA LEU A 255 11.04 -12.79 7.29
C LEU A 255 9.77 -11.96 7.37
N LEU A 256 9.92 -10.65 7.51
CA LEU A 256 8.83 -9.68 7.45
C LEU A 256 9.06 -8.77 6.24
N ALA A 257 8.06 -8.66 5.37
CA ALA A 257 8.00 -7.62 4.34
C ALA A 257 6.99 -6.56 4.79
N LEU A 258 7.39 -5.30 4.75
CA LEU A 258 6.49 -4.16 4.98
C LEU A 258 6.48 -3.24 3.77
N VAL A 259 5.34 -2.63 3.51
CA VAL A 259 5.25 -1.50 2.57
C VAL A 259 5.29 -0.23 3.39
N ALA A 260 6.18 0.69 3.05
CA ALA A 260 6.24 2.00 3.68
C ALA A 260 6.32 3.13 2.66
N GLU A 261 5.66 4.23 3.04
CA GLU A 261 5.88 5.54 2.43
C GLU A 261 6.99 6.26 3.19
N ALA A 262 7.82 7.00 2.45
CA ALA A 262 8.84 7.86 3.02
C ALA A 262 8.20 9.12 3.66
N SER A 263 8.95 9.83 4.50
CA SER A 263 8.53 11.08 5.11
C SER A 263 8.06 12.04 4.03
N PRO A 264 6.91 12.72 4.21
CA PRO A 264 6.46 13.77 3.31
C PRO A 264 7.55 14.80 3.02
N GLU A 265 8.45 15.06 3.98
CA GLU A 265 9.57 15.98 3.85
C GLU A 265 10.51 15.61 2.71
N VAL A 266 10.64 14.32 2.39
CA VAL A 266 11.46 13.86 1.27
C VAL A 266 10.90 14.37 -0.06
N ALA A 267 9.57 14.36 -0.22
CA ALA A 267 8.92 14.89 -1.42
C ALA A 267 9.07 16.41 -1.51
N LEU A 268 8.87 17.12 -0.39
CA LEU A 268 9.04 18.58 -0.36
C LEU A 268 10.49 19.02 -0.63
N GLN A 269 11.47 18.35 -0.04
CA GLN A 269 12.87 18.68 -0.30
C GLN A 269 13.24 18.45 -1.76
N ARG A 270 12.79 17.33 -2.35
CA ARG A 270 12.99 17.05 -3.78
C ARG A 270 12.31 18.08 -4.68
N HIS A 271 11.13 18.57 -4.28
CA HIS A 271 10.45 19.66 -4.96
C HIS A 271 11.31 20.93 -4.99
N LEU A 272 11.78 21.39 -3.82
CA LEU A 272 12.60 22.59 -3.68
C LEU A 272 13.92 22.48 -4.46
N ASP A 273 14.61 21.34 -4.35
CA ASP A 273 15.85 21.08 -5.07
C ASP A 273 15.66 21.12 -6.59
N ALA A 274 14.57 20.52 -7.08
CA ALA A 274 14.25 20.51 -8.51
C ALA A 274 13.87 21.90 -9.02
N CYS A 275 13.12 22.70 -8.24
CA CYS A 275 12.84 24.10 -8.55
C CYS A 275 14.13 24.93 -8.64
N ASN A 276 15.02 24.81 -7.65
CA ASN A 276 16.29 25.55 -7.59
C ASN A 276 17.25 25.16 -8.71
N LYS A 277 17.24 23.89 -9.13
CA LYS A 277 18.02 23.42 -10.29
C LYS A 277 17.31 23.67 -11.62
N ARG A 278 16.07 24.15 -11.61
CA ARG A 278 15.19 24.27 -12.79
C ARG A 278 15.07 22.96 -13.59
N ASP A 279 15.07 21.83 -12.88
CA ASP A 279 14.99 20.49 -13.47
C ASP A 279 13.53 20.05 -13.59
N ILE A 280 12.94 20.26 -14.77
CA ILE A 280 11.54 19.95 -15.02
C ILE A 280 11.24 18.45 -14.92
N ASN A 281 12.20 17.58 -15.29
CA ASN A 281 11.97 16.14 -15.31
C ASN A 281 11.92 15.59 -13.88
N THR A 282 12.88 15.98 -13.06
CA THR A 282 12.87 15.64 -11.63
C THR A 282 11.63 16.21 -10.95
N LEU A 283 11.28 17.48 -11.24
CA LEU A 283 10.11 18.11 -10.64
C LEU A 283 8.82 17.35 -10.96
N MET A 284 8.59 16.97 -12.22
CA MET A 284 7.39 16.23 -12.61
C MET A 284 7.32 14.82 -11.99
N ASN A 285 8.44 14.24 -11.58
CA ASN A 285 8.47 12.96 -10.87
C ASN A 285 8.09 13.08 -9.38
N VAL A 286 8.18 14.28 -8.80
CA VAL A 286 7.75 14.53 -7.40
C VAL A 286 6.23 14.58 -7.28
N TYR A 287 5.51 14.96 -8.34
CA TYR A 287 4.06 15.15 -8.32
C TYR A 287 3.29 13.92 -8.79
N ALA A 288 2.10 13.73 -8.21
CA ALA A 288 1.12 12.77 -8.70
C ALA A 288 0.60 13.19 -10.09
N ASP A 289 0.16 12.24 -10.89
CA ASP A 289 -0.36 12.53 -12.24
C ASP A 289 -1.64 13.37 -12.19
N THR A 290 -2.44 13.17 -11.14
CA THR A 290 -3.71 13.86 -10.84
C THR A 290 -3.54 15.01 -9.84
N VAL A 291 -2.34 15.60 -9.73
CA VAL A 291 -2.07 16.69 -8.80
C VAL A 291 -3.09 17.83 -8.95
N LYS A 292 -3.57 18.36 -7.83
CA LYS A 292 -4.44 19.54 -7.81
C LYS A 292 -3.77 20.70 -7.08
N VAL A 293 -3.83 21.89 -7.67
CA VAL A 293 -3.23 23.11 -7.10
C VAL A 293 -4.32 24.15 -6.86
N TYR A 294 -4.36 24.68 -5.64
CA TYR A 294 -5.39 25.60 -5.17
C TYR A 294 -4.79 26.88 -4.61
N ASN A 295 -5.60 27.95 -4.62
CA ASN A 295 -5.49 29.03 -3.67
C ASN A 295 -6.47 28.79 -2.52
N PHE A 296 -6.05 29.10 -1.30
CA PHE A 296 -6.91 29.02 -0.12
C PHE A 296 -8.14 29.94 -0.27
N PRO A 297 -9.34 29.51 0.18
CA PRO A 297 -9.61 28.21 0.82
C PRO A 297 -9.72 27.02 -0.14
N ASP A 298 -10.29 27.20 -1.34
CA ASP A 298 -10.69 26.09 -2.21
C ASP A 298 -10.70 26.45 -3.72
N ALA A 299 -10.10 27.57 -4.12
CA ALA A 299 -10.07 28.01 -5.51
C ALA A 299 -9.07 27.18 -6.34
N LEU A 300 -9.57 26.23 -7.14
CA LEU A 300 -8.74 25.41 -8.03
C LEU A 300 -8.08 26.29 -9.10
N LEU A 301 -6.75 26.28 -9.14
CA LEU A 301 -5.97 26.98 -10.16
C LEU A 301 -5.77 26.10 -11.39
N TYR A 302 -5.36 24.85 -11.17
CA TYR A 302 -5.21 23.85 -12.24
C TYR A 302 -5.10 22.43 -11.66
N GLU A 303 -5.36 21.47 -12.53
CA GLU A 303 -5.29 20.04 -12.24
C GLU A 303 -4.46 19.32 -13.30
N GLY A 304 -3.74 18.30 -12.84
CA GLY A 304 -2.97 17.40 -13.66
C GLY A 304 -1.54 17.85 -13.90
N LYS A 305 -0.67 16.85 -14.04
CA LYS A 305 0.77 17.03 -14.25
C LYS A 305 1.10 17.80 -15.53
N GLU A 306 0.28 17.69 -16.57
CA GLU A 306 0.49 18.44 -17.82
C GLU A 306 0.38 19.96 -17.63
N GLN A 307 -0.62 20.42 -16.88
CA GLN A 307 -0.81 21.86 -16.61
C GLN A 307 0.30 22.38 -15.68
N LEU A 308 0.64 21.61 -14.65
CA LEU A 308 1.75 21.89 -13.75
C LEU A 308 3.08 22.03 -14.52
N LYS A 309 3.36 21.11 -15.46
CA LYS A 309 4.56 21.15 -16.29
C LYS A 309 4.65 22.44 -17.09
N LYS A 310 3.57 22.81 -17.79
CA LYS A 310 3.50 24.05 -18.58
C LYS A 310 3.77 25.29 -17.73
N TYR A 311 3.21 25.32 -16.51
CA TYR A 311 3.46 26.42 -15.55
C TYR A 311 4.94 26.55 -15.19
N TYR A 312 5.59 25.45 -14.77
CA TYR A 312 6.99 25.48 -14.36
C TYR A 312 7.96 25.70 -15.52
N GLU A 313 7.69 25.17 -16.72
CA GLU A 313 8.50 25.46 -17.91
C GLU A 313 8.48 26.96 -18.25
N ALA A 314 7.30 27.59 -18.19
CA ALA A 314 7.18 29.02 -18.39
C ALA A 314 7.92 29.80 -17.29
N LEU A 315 7.81 29.38 -16.03
CA LEU A 315 8.51 29.98 -14.90
C LEU A 315 10.04 29.89 -15.05
N PHE A 316 10.58 28.70 -15.35
CA PHE A 316 12.02 28.49 -15.50
C PHE A 316 12.61 29.29 -16.66
N ARG A 317 11.84 29.50 -17.73
CA ARG A 317 12.23 30.35 -18.87
C ARG A 317 12.22 31.84 -18.53
N THR A 318 11.27 32.28 -17.71
CA THR A 318 11.03 33.71 -17.43
C THR A 318 11.67 34.23 -16.15
N ALA A 319 12.11 33.34 -15.25
CA ALA A 319 12.78 33.67 -14.00
C ALA A 319 14.06 32.83 -13.85
N PRO A 320 15.17 33.21 -14.52
CA PRO A 320 16.42 32.46 -14.45
C PRO A 320 17.09 32.49 -13.07
N ASP A 321 16.70 33.44 -12.23
CA ASP A 321 17.09 33.62 -10.83
C ASP A 321 16.12 32.95 -9.85
N LEU A 322 15.23 32.07 -10.34
CA LEU A 322 14.30 31.33 -9.48
C LEU A 322 15.06 30.65 -8.34
N HIS A 323 14.70 31.02 -7.11
CA HIS A 323 15.21 30.38 -5.91
C HIS A 323 14.10 30.23 -4.88
N CYS A 324 13.83 29.01 -4.45
CA CYS A 324 12.93 28.65 -3.37
C CYS A 324 13.75 28.30 -2.13
N GLU A 325 13.43 28.94 -1.01
CA GLU A 325 14.04 28.70 0.29
C GLU A 325 12.96 28.35 1.31
N LEU A 326 13.08 27.19 1.95
CA LEU A 326 12.20 26.77 3.04
C LEU A 326 12.65 27.41 4.36
N LYS A 327 11.79 28.22 4.98
CA LYS A 327 12.08 28.89 6.25
C LYS A 327 11.63 28.06 7.45
N ASN A 328 10.40 27.59 7.41
CA ASN A 328 9.81 26.77 8.48
C ASN A 328 8.89 25.71 7.87
N ARG A 329 8.64 24.65 8.64
CA ARG A 329 7.65 23.64 8.28
C ARG A 329 7.00 23.00 9.50
N ILE A 330 5.77 22.55 9.32
CA ILE A 330 5.04 21.69 10.26
C ILE A 330 4.60 20.45 9.48
N VAL A 331 4.91 19.27 10.01
CA VAL A 331 4.57 17.98 9.39
C VAL A 331 3.55 17.27 10.27
N THR A 332 2.45 16.82 9.67
CA THR A 332 1.43 16.02 10.34
C THR A 332 0.87 14.96 9.39
N GLY A 333 1.07 13.68 9.71
CA GLY A 333 0.68 12.57 8.84
C GLY A 333 1.31 12.71 7.45
N ASN A 334 0.47 12.84 6.42
CA ASN A 334 0.89 13.02 5.04
C ASN A 334 0.90 14.50 4.58
N THR A 335 0.67 15.44 5.49
CA THR A 335 0.51 16.88 5.19
C THR A 335 1.68 17.69 5.73
N ILE A 336 2.12 18.68 4.95
CA ILE A 336 3.13 19.66 5.35
C ILE A 336 2.58 21.06 5.16
N ILE A 337 2.68 21.90 6.19
CA ILE A 337 2.52 23.35 6.07
C ILE A 337 3.93 23.93 6.01
N ALA A 338 4.29 24.54 4.88
CA ALA A 338 5.61 25.06 4.61
C ALA A 338 5.56 26.59 4.49
N GLU A 339 6.47 27.26 5.18
CA GLU A 339 6.76 28.67 4.98
C GLU A 339 7.95 28.79 4.02
N GLU A 340 7.72 29.39 2.86
CA GLU A 340 8.68 29.43 1.76
C GLU A 340 8.91 30.86 1.30
N TRP A 341 10.15 31.14 0.91
CA TRP A 341 10.51 32.37 0.23
C TRP A 341 10.87 32.01 -1.21
N ARG A 342 10.22 32.68 -2.16
CA ARG A 342 10.47 32.48 -3.59
C ARG A 342 11.00 33.76 -4.21
N THR A 343 12.23 33.71 -4.70
CA THR A 343 12.85 34.78 -5.47
C THR A 343 12.64 34.53 -6.96
N THR A 344 12.14 35.52 -7.67
CA THR A 344 11.99 35.54 -9.13
C THR A 344 12.12 36.96 -9.64
N ASN A 345 12.89 37.18 -10.70
CA ASN A 345 13.10 38.47 -11.35
C ASN A 345 13.49 39.58 -10.35
N GLY A 346 14.41 39.28 -9.44
CA GLY A 346 14.90 40.18 -8.41
C GLY A 346 13.92 40.51 -7.28
N ARG A 347 12.74 39.88 -7.27
CA ARG A 347 11.73 40.04 -6.21
C ARG A 347 11.61 38.76 -5.40
N THR A 348 11.67 38.89 -4.08
CA THR A 348 11.43 37.79 -3.15
C THR A 348 10.05 37.93 -2.55
N VAL A 349 9.25 36.88 -2.65
CA VAL A 349 7.88 36.81 -2.14
C VAL A 349 7.82 35.75 -1.06
N HIS A 350 7.22 36.10 0.07
CA HIS A 350 6.86 35.18 1.13
C HIS A 350 5.60 34.42 0.75
N THR A 351 5.54 33.12 1.00
CA THR A 351 4.38 32.28 0.69
C THR A 351 4.26 31.18 1.74
N VAL A 352 3.03 30.89 2.15
CA VAL A 352 2.73 29.69 2.92
C VAL A 352 2.03 28.70 2.00
N ALA A 353 2.52 27.47 1.95
CA ALA A 353 1.98 26.41 1.11
C ALA A 353 1.64 25.17 1.95
N VAL A 354 0.49 24.57 1.69
CA VAL A 354 0.07 23.30 2.27
C VAL A 354 0.22 22.21 1.22
N TYR A 355 1.08 21.24 1.48
CA TYR A 355 1.34 20.09 0.63
C TYR A 355 0.68 18.85 1.22
N GLU A 356 -0.10 18.11 0.43
CA GLU A 356 -0.62 16.79 0.81
C GLU A 356 0.05 15.74 -0.09
N ILE A 357 0.72 14.78 0.56
CA ILE A 357 1.51 13.73 -0.09
C ILE A 357 0.68 12.44 -0.12
N THR A 358 0.78 11.67 -1.19
CA THR A 358 0.15 10.35 -1.31
C THR A 358 1.04 9.44 -2.14
N ASN A 359 1.33 8.23 -1.66
CA ASN A 359 2.26 7.29 -2.31
C ASN A 359 3.62 7.95 -2.61
N GLY A 360 4.13 8.75 -1.68
CA GLY A 360 5.41 9.48 -1.81
C GLY A 360 5.43 10.62 -2.83
N LYS A 361 4.28 10.97 -3.45
CA LYS A 361 4.16 12.05 -4.42
C LYS A 361 3.27 13.18 -3.90
N ILE A 362 3.58 14.42 -4.28
CA ILE A 362 2.72 15.57 -3.97
C ILE A 362 1.43 15.45 -4.79
N ALA A 363 0.31 15.23 -4.11
CA ALA A 363 -1.01 15.05 -4.71
C ALA A 363 -1.83 16.34 -4.68
N LYS A 364 -1.61 17.21 -3.70
CA LYS A 364 -2.28 18.50 -3.62
C LYS A 364 -1.37 19.58 -3.05
N VAL A 365 -1.52 20.79 -3.58
CA VAL A 365 -0.86 22.01 -3.08
C VAL A 365 -1.92 23.07 -2.88
N THR A 366 -1.91 23.75 -1.74
CA THR A 366 -2.77 24.91 -1.47
C THR A 366 -1.92 26.09 -1.04
N PHE A 367 -1.94 27.16 -1.80
CA PHE A 367 -1.23 28.40 -1.44
C PHE A 367 -2.12 29.29 -0.57
N ILE A 368 -1.54 29.79 0.52
CA ILE A 368 -2.11 30.80 1.39
C ILE A 368 -1.35 32.10 1.07
N GLN A 369 -2.06 33.07 0.51
CA GLN A 369 -1.51 34.36 0.05
C GLN A 369 -2.08 35.52 0.85
#